data_AF-A0A7M3W5A6-F1
#
_entry.id   AF-A0A7M3W5A6-F1
#
_cell.length_a   1.000
_cell.length_b   1.000
_cell.length_c   1.000
_cell.angle_alpha   90.00
_cell.angle_beta   90.00
_cell.angle_gamma   90.00
#
_symmetry.space_group_name_H-M   'P 1'
#
loop_
_entity.id
_entity.type
_entity.pdbx_description
1 polymer ?
#
loop_
_entity_poly.entity_id
_entity_poly.type
_entity_poly.pdbx_seq_one_letter_code
_entity_poly.pdbx_strand_id
1 'polypeptide(L)'
;MSDEEPAEEPVEDVADQAPPTEEPASDADPSETVVEEPEEERDPLEVALERADFAEKEIAYKEAEIQNVRKRLMADKAEAIQYGGMGMARRMLTILGDVDRAMTGIEEDDQSPVAQGLRLLRNKMWHELQADGVTLIEAKG
;
A
#
# COMPACT_ATOMS: atom_id res chain seq x y z
N MET A 1 -26.18 59.92 0.85
CA MET A 1 -27.58 59.48 0.74
C MET A 1 -27.55 57.97 0.78
N SER A 2 -28.12 57.23 1.69
CA SER A 2 -28.81 57.44 2.97
C SER A 2 -28.81 56.00 3.53
N ASP A 3 -28.28 55.77 4.73
CA ASP A 3 -29.10 55.53 5.93
C ASP A 3 -30.16 54.44 5.71
N GLU A 4 -29.95 53.25 6.28
CA GLU A 4 -30.81 52.67 7.34
C GLU A 4 -30.31 51.23 7.69
N GLU A 5 -29.66 51.11 8.85
CA GLU A 5 -29.65 49.90 9.69
C GLU A 5 -30.65 50.17 10.86
N PRO A 6 -30.96 49.28 11.82
CA PRO A 6 -30.78 47.82 11.95
C PRO A 6 -32.02 47.13 12.63
N ALA A 7 -31.95 45.83 12.95
CA ALA A 7 -32.68 45.20 14.08
C ALA A 7 -31.95 43.89 14.45
N GLU A 8 -31.02 43.93 15.41
CA GLU A 8 -31.20 43.57 16.83
C GLU A 8 -30.99 42.07 17.13
N GLU A 9 -29.79 41.76 17.66
CA GLU A 9 -29.52 40.68 18.61
C GLU A 9 -30.14 41.05 20.01
N PRO A 10 -30.15 40.19 21.06
CA PRO A 10 -28.91 39.86 21.78
C PRO A 10 -28.82 38.47 22.43
N VAL A 11 -27.57 38.10 22.64
CA VAL A 11 -27.05 37.14 23.60
C VAL A 11 -27.07 37.75 25.03
N GLU A 12 -27.47 36.96 26.02
CA GLU A 12 -27.38 37.24 27.47
C GLU A 12 -26.99 35.90 28.14
N ASP A 13 -26.19 35.81 29.20
CA ASP A 13 -25.49 36.80 30.02
C ASP A 13 -24.45 36.03 30.88
N VAL A 14 -23.31 36.65 31.16
CA VAL A 14 -22.35 36.22 32.18
C VAL A 14 -22.31 37.35 33.22
N ALA A 15 -22.80 37.07 34.42
CA ALA A 15 -22.61 37.97 35.55
C ALA A 15 -22.21 37.20 36.82
N ASP A 16 -20.96 37.43 37.16
CA ASP A 16 -20.23 37.18 38.39
C ASP A 16 -20.89 37.83 39.62
N GLN A 17 -20.97 37.10 40.74
CA GLN A 17 -21.09 37.69 42.08
C GLN A 17 -20.81 36.66 43.19
N ALA A 18 -19.87 37.00 44.08
CA ALA A 18 -19.57 36.36 45.35
C ALA A 18 -19.34 37.46 46.42
N PRO A 19 -19.15 37.14 47.72
CA PRO A 19 -19.97 36.42 48.73
C PRO A 19 -20.32 37.41 49.91
N PRO A 20 -20.76 37.09 51.17
CA PRO A 20 -20.09 36.20 52.16
C PRO A 20 -20.99 35.49 53.21
N THR A 21 -20.35 34.65 54.06
CA THR A 21 -20.53 34.56 55.55
C THR A 21 -21.03 33.24 56.17
N GLU A 22 -20.15 32.72 57.04
CA GLU A 22 -20.27 31.89 58.27
C GLU A 22 -20.64 30.39 58.25
N GLU A 23 -19.58 29.59 58.42
CA GLU A 23 -19.42 28.41 59.29
C GLU A 23 -20.13 28.52 60.67
N PRO A 24 -20.49 27.41 61.38
CA PRO A 24 -19.49 26.40 61.74
C PRO A 24 -19.91 24.92 61.94
N ALA A 25 -18.84 24.12 61.94
CA ALA A 25 -18.56 22.97 62.80
C ALA A 25 -19.05 21.56 62.40
N SER A 26 -18.01 20.74 62.15
CA SER A 26 -17.77 19.44 62.77
C SER A 26 -18.52 18.23 62.22
N ASP A 27 -17.82 17.40 61.44
CA ASP A 27 -17.32 16.16 62.04
C ASP A 27 -16.06 15.68 61.31
N ALA A 28 -15.14 15.13 62.08
CA ALA A 28 -13.81 14.69 61.67
C ALA A 28 -13.81 13.16 61.54
N ASP A 29 -13.31 12.64 60.42
CA ASP A 29 -12.79 11.28 60.30
C ASP A 29 -11.75 11.28 59.16
N PRO A 30 -10.75 10.38 59.17
CA PRO A 30 -9.36 10.78 59.33
C PRO A 30 -8.56 10.46 58.06
N SER A 31 -7.55 11.29 57.80
CA SER A 31 -6.29 10.87 57.18
C SER A 31 -6.42 9.80 56.09
N GLU A 32 -6.86 10.22 54.90
CA GLU A 32 -6.50 9.54 53.67
C GLU A 32 -4.97 9.68 53.53
N THR A 33 -4.28 8.73 54.11
CA THR A 33 -2.84 8.60 54.05
C THR A 33 -2.59 8.12 52.63
N VAL A 34 -2.34 9.07 51.72
CA VAL A 34 -1.66 8.78 50.46
C VAL A 34 -0.35 8.16 50.86
N VAL A 35 -0.29 6.83 50.82
CA VAL A 35 0.95 6.09 50.83
C VAL A 35 1.60 6.45 49.51
N GLU A 36 2.41 7.49 49.54
CA GLU A 36 3.46 7.71 48.56
C GLU A 36 4.34 6.46 48.65
N GLU A 37 4.09 5.48 47.77
CA GLU A 37 5.07 4.43 47.52
C GLU A 37 6.39 5.14 47.27
N PRO A 38 7.50 4.71 47.91
CA PRO A 38 8.77 5.33 47.62
C PRO A 38 8.99 5.15 46.11
N GLU A 39 9.06 6.24 45.36
CA GLU A 39 9.73 6.23 44.07
C GLU A 39 11.15 5.77 44.39
N GLU A 40 11.41 4.47 44.26
CA GLU A 40 12.76 3.96 44.25
C GLU A 40 13.44 4.72 43.10
N GLU A 41 14.36 5.62 43.46
CA GLU A 41 15.26 6.28 42.52
C GLU A 41 16.06 5.17 41.84
N ARG A 42 15.49 4.60 40.76
CA ARG A 42 16.14 3.55 39.98
C ARG A 42 17.44 4.13 39.45
N ASP A 43 18.52 3.35 39.57
CA ASP A 43 19.84 3.78 39.09
C ASP A 43 19.70 4.21 37.62
N PRO A 44 20.08 5.46 37.26
CA PRO A 44 20.02 5.92 35.88
C PRO A 44 20.78 5.01 34.91
N LEU A 45 21.79 4.27 35.39
CA LEU A 45 22.49 3.26 34.59
C LEU A 45 21.61 2.04 34.29
N GLU A 46 20.85 1.55 35.26
CA GLU A 46 19.95 0.40 35.08
C GLU A 46 18.82 0.74 34.11
N VAL A 47 18.22 1.93 34.26
CA VAL A 47 17.19 2.43 33.33
C VAL A 47 17.75 2.61 31.91
N ALA A 48 19.00 3.06 31.78
CA ALA A 48 19.66 3.19 30.48
C ALA A 48 19.91 1.82 29.82
N LEU A 49 20.33 0.80 30.59
CA LEU A 49 20.54 -0.56 30.11
C LEU A 49 19.22 -1.21 29.68
N GLU A 50 18.15 -1.07 30.46
CA GLU A 50 16.83 -1.59 30.07
C GLU A 50 16.31 -0.96 28.77
N ARG A 51 16.51 0.35 28.60
CA ARG A 51 16.16 1.05 27.35
C ARG A 51 17.01 0.57 26.19
N ALA A 52 18.31 0.33 26.40
CA ALA A 52 19.18 -0.22 25.38
C ALA A 52 18.75 -1.64 24.97
N ASP A 53 18.49 -2.53 25.93
CA ASP A 53 18.02 -3.89 25.70
C ASP A 53 16.67 -3.91 24.96
N PHE A 54 15.74 -3.01 25.32
CA PHE A 54 14.48 -2.86 24.62
C PHE A 54 14.69 -2.40 23.18
N ALA A 55 15.52 -1.37 22.97
CA ALA A 55 15.82 -0.85 21.65
C ALA A 55 16.51 -1.90 20.77
N GLU A 56 17.45 -2.69 21.31
CA GLU A 56 18.11 -3.78 20.58
C GLU A 56 17.10 -4.86 20.13
N LYS A 57 16.19 -5.26 21.02
CA LYS A 57 15.12 -6.21 20.69
C LYS A 57 14.20 -5.65 19.60
N GLU A 58 13.84 -4.37 19.69
CA GLU A 58 13.00 -3.70 18.71
C GLU A 58 13.69 -3.59 17.35
N ILE A 59 14.98 -3.26 17.33
CA ILE A 59 15.81 -3.21 16.12
C ILE A 59 15.88 -4.60 15.49
N ALA A 60 16.18 -5.64 16.26
CA ALA A 60 16.28 -7.01 15.77
C ALA A 60 14.94 -7.49 15.17
N TYR A 61 13.82 -7.17 15.82
CA TYR A 61 12.49 -7.46 15.32
C TYR A 61 12.21 -6.74 13.99
N LYS A 62 12.47 -5.43 13.93
CA LYS A 62 12.30 -4.63 12.70
C LYS A 62 13.19 -5.12 11.57
N GLU A 63 14.42 -5.52 11.86
CA GLU A 63 15.33 -6.06 10.87
C GLU A 63 14.81 -7.39 10.30
N ALA A 64 14.28 -8.27 11.16
CA ALA A 64 13.62 -9.50 10.71
C ALA A 64 12.39 -9.21 9.83
N GLU A 65 11.57 -8.22 10.18
CA GLU A 65 10.43 -7.79 9.36
C GLU A 65 10.87 -7.27 7.99
N ILE A 66 11.91 -6.42 7.95
CA ILE A 66 12.49 -5.91 6.69
C ILE A 66 13.00 -7.07 5.83
N GLN A 67 13.67 -8.06 6.40
CA GLN A 67 14.15 -9.22 5.64
C GLN A 67 12.99 -10.02 5.03
N ASN A 68 11.91 -10.24 5.80
CA ASN A 68 10.71 -10.93 5.32
C ASN A 68 10.03 -10.15 4.19
N VAL A 69 9.85 -8.83 4.35
CA VAL A 69 9.26 -7.96 3.31
C VAL A 69 10.14 -7.94 2.07
N ARG A 70 11.47 -7.81 2.21
CA ARG A 70 12.40 -7.83 1.08
C ARG A 70 12.29 -9.15 0.32
N LYS A 71 12.26 -10.29 1.01
CA LYS A 71 12.10 -11.61 0.39
C LYS A 71 10.81 -11.69 -0.42
N ARG A 72 9.69 -11.23 0.16
CA ARG A 72 8.40 -11.17 -0.54
C ARG A 72 8.44 -10.27 -1.76
N LEU A 73 8.96 -9.04 -1.62
CA LEU A 73 9.05 -8.09 -2.73
C LEU A 73 9.93 -8.60 -3.88
N MET A 74 10.99 -9.35 -3.59
CA MET A 74 11.81 -9.98 -4.63
C MET A 74 11.04 -11.05 -5.38
N ALA A 75 10.21 -11.84 -4.70
CA ALA A 75 9.34 -12.83 -5.32
C ALA A 75 8.26 -12.14 -6.19
N ASP A 76 7.57 -11.14 -5.65
CA ASP A 76 6.53 -10.38 -6.36
C ASP A 76 7.12 -9.68 -7.60
N LYS A 77 8.33 -9.13 -7.49
CA LYS A 77 9.06 -8.55 -8.62
C LYS A 77 9.40 -9.58 -9.68
N ALA A 78 9.87 -10.77 -9.28
CA ALA A 78 10.17 -11.84 -10.22
C ALA A 78 8.90 -12.30 -10.96
N GLU A 79 7.79 -12.44 -10.25
CA GLU A 79 6.48 -12.78 -10.82
C GLU A 79 5.99 -11.71 -11.80
N ALA A 80 6.09 -10.43 -11.44
CA ALA A 80 5.71 -9.32 -12.30
C ALA A 80 6.56 -9.27 -13.58
N ILE A 81 7.85 -9.59 -13.51
CA ILE A 81 8.72 -9.68 -14.70
C ILE A 81 8.32 -10.89 -15.55
N GLN A 82 8.09 -12.05 -14.93
CA GLN A 82 7.78 -13.29 -15.64
C GLN A 82 6.42 -13.22 -16.36
N TYR A 83 5.41 -12.60 -15.74
CA TYR A 83 4.03 -12.64 -16.26
C TYR A 83 3.49 -11.27 -16.71
N GLY A 84 4.23 -10.18 -16.52
CA GLY A 84 3.80 -8.83 -16.92
C GLY A 84 3.49 -8.69 -18.41
N GLY A 85 4.21 -9.44 -19.27
CA GLY A 85 3.99 -9.46 -20.72
C GLY A 85 2.79 -10.33 -21.17
N MET A 86 2.23 -11.17 -20.30
CA MET A 86 1.24 -12.19 -20.69
C MET A 86 -0.01 -11.59 -21.34
N GLY A 87 -0.50 -10.46 -20.81
CA GLY A 87 -1.68 -9.79 -21.34
C GLY A 87 -1.47 -9.26 -22.76
N MET A 88 -0.27 -8.75 -23.06
CA MET A 88 0.10 -8.29 -24.40
C MET A 88 0.28 -9.48 -25.36
N ALA A 89 1.03 -10.51 -24.94
CA ALA A 89 1.21 -11.73 -25.71
C ALA A 89 -0.12 -12.38 -26.10
N ARG A 90 -1.09 -12.47 -25.17
CA ARG A 90 -2.44 -13.00 -25.46
C ARG A 90 -3.17 -12.21 -26.55
N ARG A 91 -3.09 -10.87 -26.54
CA ARG A 91 -3.70 -10.04 -27.58
C ARG A 91 -2.98 -10.19 -28.92
N MET A 92 -1.65 -10.28 -28.91
CA MET A 92 -0.85 -10.51 -30.12
C MET A 92 -1.13 -11.88 -30.74
N LEU A 93 -1.37 -12.93 -29.93
CA LEU A 93 -1.76 -14.25 -30.42
C LEU A 93 -3.08 -14.23 -31.19
N THR A 94 -4.06 -13.41 -30.77
CA THR A 94 -5.31 -13.23 -31.54
C THR A 94 -5.02 -12.68 -32.94
N ILE A 95 -4.14 -11.67 -33.03
CA ILE A 95 -3.76 -11.07 -34.31
C ILE A 95 -3.01 -12.09 -35.18
N LEU A 96 -2.09 -12.86 -34.60
CA LEU A 96 -1.41 -13.94 -35.30
C LEU A 96 -2.42 -14.98 -35.84
N GLY A 97 -3.45 -15.32 -35.06
CA GLY A 97 -4.52 -16.20 -35.50
C GLY A 97 -5.33 -15.65 -36.68
N ASP A 98 -5.57 -14.34 -36.73
CA ASP A 98 -6.21 -13.70 -37.89
C ASP A 98 -5.30 -13.72 -39.13
N VAL A 99 -3.98 -13.54 -38.96
CA VAL A 99 -2.98 -13.69 -40.03
C VAL A 99 -2.94 -15.14 -40.54
N ASP A 100 -2.92 -16.12 -39.65
CA ASP A 100 -2.97 -17.55 -39.99
C ASP A 100 -4.26 -17.89 -40.76
N ARG A 101 -5.41 -17.35 -40.33
CA ARG A 101 -6.69 -17.50 -41.03
C ARG A 101 -6.63 -16.89 -42.44
N ALA A 102 -6.06 -15.69 -42.58
CA ALA A 102 -5.90 -15.06 -43.88
C ALA A 102 -4.96 -15.86 -44.81
N MET A 103 -3.93 -16.53 -44.27
CA MET A 103 -3.07 -17.42 -45.05
C MET A 103 -3.76 -18.71 -45.50
N THR A 104 -4.85 -19.16 -44.85
CA THR A 104 -5.53 -20.42 -45.21
C THR A 104 -6.08 -20.41 -46.64
N GLY A 105 -6.38 -19.23 -47.19
CA GLY A 105 -6.83 -19.05 -48.58
C GLY A 105 -5.71 -18.88 -49.60
N ILE A 106 -4.44 -18.96 -49.19
CA ILE A 106 -3.27 -18.73 -50.05
C ILE A 106 -2.61 -20.08 -50.32
N GLU A 107 -2.44 -20.41 -51.60
CA GLU A 107 -1.71 -21.62 -52.02
C GLU A 107 -0.24 -21.55 -51.58
N GLU A 108 0.36 -22.71 -51.30
CA GLU A 108 1.72 -22.76 -50.74
C GLU A 108 2.79 -22.23 -51.70
N ASP A 109 2.54 -22.37 -53.01
CA ASP A 109 3.38 -21.89 -54.11
C ASP A 109 2.95 -20.50 -54.65
N ASP A 110 1.93 -19.86 -54.07
CA ASP A 110 1.57 -18.49 -54.44
C ASP A 110 2.72 -17.53 -54.05
N GLN A 111 3.35 -16.93 -55.06
CA GLN A 111 4.44 -15.98 -54.91
C GLN A 111 3.99 -14.52 -55.12
N SER A 112 2.69 -14.25 -55.05
CA SER A 112 2.17 -12.89 -55.08
C SER A 112 2.81 -12.03 -53.97
N PRO A 113 3.01 -10.71 -54.19
CA PRO A 113 3.55 -9.82 -53.17
C PRO A 113 2.74 -9.86 -51.86
N VAL A 114 1.42 -10.09 -51.96
CA VAL A 114 0.53 -10.22 -50.80
C VAL A 114 0.83 -11.49 -50.02
N ALA A 115 0.93 -12.65 -50.69
CA ALA A 115 1.27 -13.92 -50.05
C ALA A 115 2.64 -13.86 -49.34
N GLN A 116 3.65 -13.31 -50.02
CA GLN A 116 4.98 -13.15 -49.43
C GLN A 116 4.98 -12.21 -48.22
N GLY A 117 4.26 -11.08 -48.31
CA GLY A 117 4.14 -10.14 -47.21
C GLY A 117 3.45 -10.75 -45.98
N LEU A 118 2.41 -11.55 -46.19
CA LEU A 118 1.67 -12.21 -45.11
C LEU A 118 2.50 -13.29 -44.43
N ARG A 119 3.24 -14.12 -45.20
CA ARG A 119 4.19 -15.10 -44.65
C ARG A 119 5.30 -14.43 -43.85
N LEU A 120 5.86 -13.31 -44.34
CA LEU A 120 6.88 -12.55 -43.62
C LEU A 120 6.34 -11.99 -42.30
N LEU A 121 5.14 -11.41 -42.32
CA LEU A 121 4.50 -10.86 -41.13
C LEU A 121 4.26 -11.93 -40.07
N ARG A 122 3.69 -13.07 -40.47
CA ARG A 122 3.47 -14.22 -39.58
C ARG A 122 4.77 -14.68 -38.93
N ASN A 123 5.81 -14.90 -39.73
CA ASN A 123 7.10 -15.39 -39.24
C ASN A 123 7.74 -14.41 -38.25
N LYS A 124 7.67 -13.10 -38.54
CA LYS A 124 8.13 -12.06 -37.62
C LYS A 124 7.33 -12.05 -36.33
N MET A 125 5.99 -12.06 -36.41
CA MET A 125 5.13 -12.10 -35.24
C MET A 125 5.43 -13.30 -34.34
N TRP A 126 5.60 -14.48 -34.94
CA TRP A 126 5.97 -15.68 -34.20
C TRP A 126 7.36 -15.55 -33.55
N HIS A 127 8.35 -15.04 -34.26
CA HIS A 127 9.69 -14.82 -33.74
C HIS A 127 9.71 -13.87 -32.54
N GLU A 128 9.00 -12.73 -32.62
CA GLU A 128 8.90 -11.78 -31.50
C GLU A 128 8.21 -12.42 -30.28
N LEU A 129 7.14 -13.20 -30.49
CA LEU A 129 6.48 -13.91 -29.39
C LEU A 129 7.41 -14.94 -28.74
N GLN A 130 8.22 -15.66 -29.52
CA GLN A 130 9.22 -16.59 -28.99
C GLN A 130 10.33 -15.87 -28.21
N ALA A 131 10.76 -14.69 -28.66
CA ALA A 131 11.73 -13.86 -27.94
C ALA A 131 11.20 -13.42 -26.57
N ASP A 132 9.89 -13.18 -26.48
CA ASP A 132 9.17 -12.89 -25.22
C ASP A 132 8.84 -14.15 -24.39
N GLY A 133 9.36 -15.33 -24.78
CA GLY A 133 9.23 -16.58 -24.03
C GLY A 133 7.96 -17.39 -24.30
N VAL A 134 7.18 -17.02 -25.32
CA VAL A 134 6.00 -17.78 -25.74
C VAL A 134 6.43 -19.04 -26.50
N THR A 135 5.90 -20.19 -26.10
CA THR A 135 6.20 -21.48 -26.73
C THR A 135 4.92 -22.14 -27.24
N LEU A 136 5.04 -22.90 -28.33
CA LEU A 136 3.93 -23.69 -28.86
C LEU A 136 3.63 -24.84 -27.89
N ILE A 137 2.34 -25.05 -27.60
CA ILE A 137 1.87 -26.20 -26.84
C ILE A 137 1.38 -27.24 -27.84
N GLU A 138 1.98 -28.43 -27.83
CA GLU A 138 1.50 -29.56 -28.64
C GLU A 138 0.14 -30.03 -28.12
N ALA A 139 -0.87 -29.99 -28.99
CA ALA A 139 -2.18 -30.56 -28.67
C ALA A 139 -2.08 -32.09 -28.70
N LYS A 140 -2.47 -32.75 -27.60
CA LYS A 140 -2.74 -34.19 -27.61
C LYS A 140 -4.05 -34.42 -28.36
N GLY A 141 -3.94 -34.83 -29.62
CA GLY A 141 -5.04 -35.41 -30.39
C GLY A 141 -5.40 -36.80 -29.88
#